data_AF-A0A401H469-F1
#
_entry.id   AF-A0A401H469-F1
#
_cell.length_a   1.000
_cell.length_b   1.000
_cell.length_c   1.000
_cell.angle_alpha   90.00
_cell.angle_beta   90.00
_cell.angle_gamma   90.00
#
_symmetry.space_group_name_H-M   'P 1'
#
loop_
_entity.id
_entity.type
_entity.pdbx_description
1 polymer ?
#
loop_
_entity_poly.entity_id
_entity_poly.type
_entity_poly.pdbx_seq_one_letter_code
_entity_poly.pdbx_strand_id
1 'polypeptide(L)'
;MTSSETQSPRVDPVQARNWRHDIQKILLSKNPVKPEDVPRAAQLLTEMENCDGMKVEYLEMSKLPKVFRYILMLPPQSIPRESEFKILERIQNLHSCYQILLRGHTQCEEFDKQMSNLAEMTMNIGMHD
;
A
#
# COMPACT_ATOMS: atom_id res chain seq x y z
N MET A 1 -20.56 -13.11 -33.38
CA MET A 1 -20.44 -11.80 -32.72
C MET A 1 -20.87 -11.98 -31.28
N THR A 2 -19.94 -12.33 -30.39
CA THR A 2 -20.21 -12.54 -28.97
C THR A 2 -19.64 -11.36 -28.21
N SER A 3 -20.57 -10.54 -27.73
CA SER A 3 -20.57 -9.82 -26.46
C SER A 3 -19.27 -9.17 -26.03
N SER A 4 -19.26 -7.84 -26.14
CA SER A 4 -18.43 -6.91 -25.41
C SER A 4 -18.41 -7.25 -23.92
N GLU A 5 -17.39 -7.98 -23.50
CA GLU A 5 -17.05 -8.11 -22.10
C GLU A 5 -16.40 -6.78 -21.69
N THR A 6 -17.18 -5.93 -21.02
CA THR A 6 -16.68 -4.73 -20.34
C THR A 6 -15.71 -5.20 -19.26
N GLN A 7 -14.46 -5.44 -19.66
CA GLN A 7 -13.39 -5.85 -18.77
C GLN A 7 -12.97 -4.61 -17.98
N SER A 8 -13.63 -4.38 -16.83
CA SER A 8 -13.02 -3.57 -15.77
C SER A 8 -11.57 -4.03 -15.62
N PRO A 9 -10.59 -3.12 -15.54
CA PRO A 9 -9.18 -3.50 -15.44
C PRO A 9 -8.99 -4.33 -14.17
N ARG A 10 -9.04 -5.66 -14.32
CA ARG A 10 -8.92 -6.58 -13.20
C ARG A 10 -7.47 -6.54 -12.76
N VAL A 11 -7.22 -5.94 -11.61
CA VAL A 11 -5.89 -5.99 -11.01
C VAL A 11 -5.58 -7.41 -10.57
N ASP A 12 -4.37 -7.83 -10.90
CA ASP A 12 -3.79 -9.08 -10.45
C ASP A 12 -2.65 -8.81 -9.44
N PRO A 13 -2.15 -9.85 -8.73
CA PRO A 13 -1.06 -9.69 -7.77
C PRO A 13 0.23 -9.14 -8.40
N VAL A 14 0.48 -9.44 -9.69
CA VAL A 14 1.69 -9.01 -10.40
C VAL A 14 1.63 -7.50 -10.64
N GLN A 15 0.47 -6.99 -11.03
CA GLN A 15 0.24 -5.57 -11.25
C GLN A 15 0.39 -4.78 -9.94
N ALA A 16 -0.20 -5.24 -8.83
CA ALA A 16 -0.02 -4.61 -7.52
C ALA A 16 1.46 -4.56 -7.08
N ARG A 17 2.23 -5.61 -7.40
CA ARG A 17 3.68 -5.65 -7.17
C ARG A 17 4.45 -4.68 -8.06
N ASN A 18 4.09 -4.57 -9.33
CA ASN A 18 4.74 -3.67 -10.29
C ASN A 18 4.51 -2.22 -9.89
N TRP A 19 3.28 -1.86 -9.57
CA TRP A 19 2.93 -0.56 -9.01
C TRP A 19 3.75 -0.18 -7.79
N ARG A 20 3.89 -1.10 -6.83
CA ARG A 20 4.77 -0.88 -5.67
C ARG A 20 6.20 -0.62 -6.09
N HIS A 21 6.76 -1.48 -6.94
CA HIS A 21 8.14 -1.38 -7.39
C HIS A 21 8.40 -0.01 -8.05
N ASP A 22 7.51 0.41 -8.94
CA ASP A 22 7.67 1.64 -9.71
C ASP A 22 7.50 2.88 -8.83
N ILE A 23 6.47 2.92 -7.98
CA ILE A 23 6.30 4.01 -7.01
C ILE A 23 7.50 4.09 -6.05
N GLN A 24 7.95 2.95 -5.51
CA GLN A 24 9.11 2.91 -4.63
C GLN A 24 10.37 3.38 -5.35
N LYS A 25 10.58 2.98 -6.60
CA LYS A 25 11.75 3.37 -7.39
C LYS A 25 11.75 4.87 -7.68
N ILE A 26 10.59 5.48 -7.91
CA ILE A 26 10.48 6.90 -8.20
C ILE A 26 10.62 7.74 -6.91
N LEU A 27 9.89 7.39 -5.84
CA LEU A 27 9.72 8.25 -4.67
C LEU A 27 10.63 7.89 -3.47
N LEU A 28 11.13 6.66 -3.39
CA LEU A 28 11.97 6.17 -2.29
C LEU A 28 13.36 5.71 -2.77
N SER A 29 13.77 6.19 -3.94
CA SER A 29 15.11 5.95 -4.46
C SER A 29 16.17 6.61 -3.56
N LYS A 30 17.42 6.12 -3.63
CA LYS A 30 18.54 6.77 -2.92
C LYS A 30 18.84 8.17 -3.46
N ASN A 31 18.47 8.44 -4.71
CA ASN A 31 18.62 9.74 -5.34
C ASN A 31 17.38 10.60 -5.10
N PRO A 32 17.53 11.94 -5.07
CA PRO A 32 16.41 12.85 -5.04
C PRO A 32 15.40 12.56 -6.15
N VAL A 33 14.11 12.71 -5.85
CA VAL A 33 13.03 12.57 -6.84
C VAL A 33 13.21 13.64 -7.90
N LYS A 34 13.22 13.23 -9.17
CA LYS A 34 13.40 14.18 -10.26
C LYS A 34 12.07 14.79 -10.70
N PRO A 35 12.02 16.10 -11.03
CA PRO A 35 10.79 16.75 -11.48
C PRO A 35 10.12 16.11 -12.71
N GLU A 36 10.91 15.48 -13.59
CA GLU A 36 10.43 14.75 -14.77
C GLU A 36 9.79 13.39 -14.45
N ASP A 37 10.11 12.79 -13.29
CA ASP A 37 9.60 11.49 -12.88
C ASP A 37 8.26 11.60 -12.11
N VAL A 38 7.96 12.78 -11.56
CA VAL A 38 6.73 13.04 -10.79
C VAL A 38 5.44 12.81 -11.59
N PRO A 39 5.33 13.26 -12.86
CA PRO A 39 4.17 12.93 -13.70
C PRO A 39 3.96 11.41 -13.85
N ARG A 40 5.03 10.62 -13.89
CA ARG A 40 4.92 9.15 -13.95
C ARG A 40 4.38 8.59 -12.65
N ALA A 41 4.84 9.08 -11.49
CA ALA A 41 4.25 8.70 -10.20
C ALA A 41 2.75 9.07 -10.13
N ALA A 42 2.38 10.27 -10.61
CA ALA A 42 0.99 10.70 -10.67
C ALA A 42 0.12 9.79 -11.54
N GLN A 43 0.64 9.32 -12.68
CA GLN A 43 -0.06 8.39 -13.55
C GLN A 43 -0.28 7.03 -12.88
N LEU A 44 0.75 6.49 -12.20
CA LEU A 44 0.62 5.23 -11.45
C LEU A 44 -0.45 5.35 -10.35
N LEU A 45 -0.50 6.48 -9.65
CA LEU A 45 -1.56 6.74 -8.66
C LEU A 45 -2.94 6.80 -9.31
N THR A 46 -3.06 7.39 -10.51
CA THR A 46 -4.34 7.45 -11.25
C THR A 46 -4.79 6.05 -11.64
N GLU A 47 -3.89 5.18 -12.06
CA GLU A 47 -4.21 3.78 -12.35
C GLU A 47 -4.72 3.04 -11.11
N MET A 48 -4.10 3.29 -9.95
CA MET A 48 -4.51 2.70 -8.67
C MET A 48 -5.85 3.25 -8.16
N GLU A 49 -6.10 4.54 -8.35
CA GLU A 49 -7.36 5.19 -7.95
C GLU A 49 -8.55 4.71 -8.79
N ASN A 50 -8.33 4.45 -10.09
CA ASN A 50 -9.36 3.92 -10.99
C ASN A 50 -9.43 2.40 -11.02
N CYS A 51 -8.64 1.72 -10.18
CA CYS A 51 -8.68 0.27 -10.06
C CYS A 51 -9.90 -0.16 -9.24
N ASP A 52 -10.87 -0.76 -9.92
CA ASP A 52 -11.90 -1.55 -9.25
C ASP A 52 -11.41 -2.98 -8.98
N GLY A 53 -11.65 -3.47 -7.76
CA GLY A 53 -11.39 -4.87 -7.40
C GLY A 53 -10.02 -5.16 -6.77
N MET A 54 -9.36 -4.17 -6.16
CA MET A 54 -8.22 -4.42 -5.28
C MET A 54 -8.61 -5.42 -4.18
N LYS A 55 -7.82 -6.49 -4.01
CA LYS A 55 -8.04 -7.52 -2.99
C LYS A 55 -7.03 -7.42 -1.85
N VAL A 56 -7.45 -7.89 -0.68
CA VAL A 56 -6.61 -7.97 0.54
C VAL A 56 -5.34 -8.78 0.27
N GLU A 57 -5.47 -9.99 -0.29
CA GLU A 57 -4.33 -10.88 -0.59
C GLU A 57 -3.27 -10.17 -1.45
N TYR A 58 -3.70 -9.35 -2.41
CA TYR A 58 -2.78 -8.66 -3.32
C TYR A 58 -2.05 -7.52 -2.61
N LEU A 59 -2.73 -6.82 -1.68
CA LEU A 59 -2.12 -5.78 -0.85
C LEU A 59 -1.12 -6.36 0.15
N GLU A 60 -1.43 -7.51 0.75
CA GLU A 60 -0.55 -8.21 1.68
C GLU A 60 0.72 -8.72 0.98
N MET A 61 0.54 -9.40 -0.16
CA MET A 61 1.66 -9.93 -0.95
C MET A 61 2.54 -8.82 -1.51
N SER A 62 1.94 -7.76 -2.05
CA SER A 62 2.70 -6.65 -2.63
C SER A 62 3.41 -5.85 -1.54
N LYS A 63 2.83 -5.69 -0.34
CA LYS A 63 3.28 -4.73 0.69
C LYS A 63 3.19 -3.26 0.24
N LEU A 64 2.28 -2.97 -0.70
CA LEU A 64 2.03 -1.62 -1.20
C LEU A 64 1.65 -0.62 -0.09
N PRO A 65 0.79 -0.96 0.90
CA PRO A 65 0.45 -0.02 1.99
C PRO A 65 1.67 0.38 2.83
N LYS A 66 2.63 -0.54 3.01
CA LYS A 66 3.88 -0.24 3.74
C LYS A 66 4.74 0.77 3.00
N VAL A 67 4.85 0.67 1.67
CA VAL A 67 5.56 1.66 0.84
C VAL A 67 4.90 3.03 0.93
N PHE A 68 3.57 3.09 0.88
CA PHE A 68 2.84 4.36 1.03
C PHE A 68 3.10 5.02 2.37
N ARG A 69 3.10 4.25 3.46
CA ARG A 69 3.47 4.78 4.78
C ARG A 69 4.86 5.43 4.77
N TYR A 70 5.86 4.81 4.15
CA TYR A 70 7.20 5.41 4.07
C TYR A 70 7.24 6.69 3.23
N ILE A 71 6.46 6.77 2.15
CA ILE A 71 6.39 7.98 1.33
C ILE A 71 5.75 9.13 2.10
N LEU A 72 4.70 8.85 2.87
CA LEU A 72 4.04 9.84 3.74
C LEU A 72 4.95 10.35 4.88
N MET A 73 6.02 9.63 5.20
CA MET A 73 7.04 10.06 6.16
C MET A 73 8.13 10.94 5.52
N LEU A 74 8.14 11.09 4.19
CA LEU A 74 9.07 12.00 3.52
C LEU A 74 8.71 13.46 3.81
N PRO A 75 9.71 14.35 3.91
CA PRO A 75 9.46 15.77 3.94
C PRO A 75 8.75 16.23 2.65
N PRO A 76 7.74 17.12 2.70
CA PRO A 76 7.03 17.59 1.49
C PRO A 76 7.95 18.17 0.42
N GLN A 77 9.02 18.85 0.83
CA GLN A 77 10.04 19.42 -0.06
C GLN A 77 10.86 18.37 -0.83
N SER A 78 10.80 17.09 -0.43
CA SER A 78 11.50 15.99 -1.11
C SER A 78 10.79 15.54 -2.39
N ILE A 79 9.54 15.97 -2.61
CA ILE A 79 8.76 15.67 -3.82
C ILE A 79 8.61 16.97 -4.62
N PRO A 80 9.32 17.14 -5.74
CA PRO A 80 9.15 18.32 -6.58
C PRO A 80 7.74 18.34 -7.18
N ARG A 81 7.22 19.53 -7.50
CA ARG A 81 5.89 19.71 -8.12
C ARG A 81 4.74 19.11 -7.30
N GLU A 82 4.90 18.96 -5.99
CA GLU A 82 3.85 18.44 -5.10
C GLU A 82 2.57 19.29 -5.16
N SER A 83 2.69 20.61 -5.32
CA SER A 83 1.53 21.51 -5.48
C SER A 83 0.71 21.24 -6.74
N GLU A 84 1.32 20.66 -7.78
CA GLU A 84 0.69 20.37 -9.07
C GLU A 84 0.01 19.00 -9.07
N PHE A 85 0.71 17.97 -8.58
CA PHE A 85 0.23 16.58 -8.66
C PHE A 85 -0.36 16.03 -7.36
N LYS A 86 -0.15 16.71 -6.23
CA LYS A 86 -0.66 16.35 -4.90
C LYS A 86 -0.35 14.90 -4.53
N ILE A 87 0.89 14.45 -4.76
CA ILE A 87 1.30 13.05 -4.62
C ILE A 87 1.08 12.57 -3.19
N LEU A 88 1.42 13.38 -2.18
CA LEU A 88 1.26 12.99 -0.78
C LEU A 88 -0.20 12.86 -0.38
N GLU A 89 -1.05 13.81 -0.80
CA GLU A 89 -2.50 13.76 -0.53
C GLU A 89 -3.12 12.50 -1.15
N ARG A 90 -2.77 12.21 -2.41
CA ARG A 90 -3.27 11.02 -3.13
C ARG A 90 -2.82 9.71 -2.49
N ILE A 91 -1.54 9.63 -2.12
CA ILE A 91 -1.00 8.47 -1.39
C ILE A 91 -1.68 8.32 -0.04
N GLN A 92 -1.96 9.40 0.68
CA GLN A 92 -2.67 9.34 1.96
C GLN A 92 -4.07 8.75 1.79
N ASN A 93 -4.81 9.19 0.77
CA ASN A 93 -6.16 8.70 0.50
C ASN A 93 -6.15 7.21 0.13
N LEU A 94 -5.28 6.79 -0.79
CA LEU A 94 -5.13 5.38 -1.16
C LEU A 94 -4.66 4.53 0.03
N HIS A 95 -3.70 5.01 0.81
CA HIS A 95 -3.21 4.32 2.00
C HIS A 95 -4.34 4.10 3.02
N SER A 96 -5.14 5.12 3.30
CA SER A 96 -6.31 5.01 4.18
C SER A 96 -7.32 3.98 3.65
N CYS A 97 -7.64 4.02 2.35
CA CYS A 97 -8.54 3.04 1.71
C CYS A 97 -8.02 1.60 1.88
N TYR A 98 -6.74 1.37 1.60
CA TYR A 98 -6.12 0.06 1.72
C TYR A 98 -6.05 -0.42 3.17
N GLN A 99 -5.77 0.48 4.12
CA GLN A 99 -5.78 0.14 5.55
C GLN A 99 -7.19 -0.29 6.01
N ILE A 100 -8.25 0.37 5.53
CA ILE A 100 -9.63 -0.05 5.81
C ILE A 100 -9.90 -1.44 5.22
N LEU A 101 -9.49 -1.67 3.97
CA LEU A 101 -9.66 -2.97 3.30
C LEU A 101 -8.93 -4.10 4.04
N LEU A 102 -7.68 -3.87 4.45
CA LEU A 102 -6.91 -4.82 5.27
C LEU A 102 -7.57 -5.06 6.63
N ARG A 103 -8.03 -4.00 7.31
CA ARG A 103 -8.70 -4.09 8.63
C ARG A 103 -10.00 -4.89 8.59
N GLY A 104 -10.73 -4.80 7.48
CA GLY A 104 -11.91 -5.63 7.22
C GLY A 104 -11.62 -7.13 7.17
N HIS A 105 -10.36 -7.53 6.95
CA HIS A 105 -9.90 -8.92 6.86
C HIS A 105 -9.04 -9.33 8.07
N THR A 106 -8.32 -8.40 8.72
CA THR A 106 -7.42 -8.70 9.86
C THR A 106 -8.13 -8.89 11.20
N GLN A 107 -9.46 -8.82 11.29
CA GLN A 107 -10.16 -9.17 12.55
C GLN A 107 -9.94 -10.65 12.95
N CYS A 108 -9.48 -11.52 12.02
CA CYS A 108 -9.15 -12.91 12.33
C CYS A 108 -7.68 -13.09 12.75
N GLU A 109 -6.72 -12.52 12.01
CA GLU A 109 -5.29 -12.73 12.26
C GLU A 109 -4.72 -11.96 13.46
N GLU A 110 -5.23 -10.77 13.77
CA GLU A 110 -4.78 -10.01 14.95
C GLU A 110 -5.30 -10.67 16.24
N PHE A 111 -6.47 -11.30 16.17
CA PHE A 111 -7.00 -12.12 17.26
C PHE A 111 -6.13 -13.37 17.49
N ASP A 112 -5.67 -14.04 16.43
CA ASP A 112 -4.74 -15.17 16.55
C ASP A 112 -3.36 -14.76 17.12
N LYS A 113 -2.82 -13.61 16.70
CA LYS A 113 -1.57 -13.07 17.27
C LYS A 113 -1.75 -12.66 18.74
N GLN A 114 -2.87 -12.04 19.08
CA GLN A 114 -3.19 -11.69 20.46
C GLN A 114 -3.43 -12.93 21.34
N MET A 115 -4.04 -13.99 20.81
CA MET A 115 -4.21 -15.27 21.50
C MET A 115 -2.88 -16.02 21.68
N SER A 116 -2.00 -16.01 20.67
CA SER A 116 -0.63 -16.55 20.79
C SER A 116 0.21 -15.77 21.81
N ASN A 117 0.18 -14.43 21.78
CA ASN A 117 0.92 -13.61 22.73
C ASN A 117 0.39 -13.77 24.18
N LEU A 118 -0.93 -13.97 24.36
CA LEU A 118 -1.53 -14.24 25.67
C LEU A 118 -1.20 -15.66 26.19
N ALA A 119 -1.12 -16.65 25.30
CA ALA A 119 -0.70 -18.00 25.65
C ALA A 119 0.78 -18.07 26.06
N GLU A 120 1.66 -17.29 25.43
CA GLU A 120 3.08 -17.20 25.80
C GLU A 120 3.29 -16.48 27.13
N MET A 121 2.47 -15.47 27.46
CA MET A 121 2.59 -14.68 28.69
C MET A 121 2.15 -15.44 29.96
N THR A 122 1.28 -16.45 29.84
CA THR A 122 0.82 -17.26 30.99
C THR A 122 1.78 -18.38 31.39
N MET A 123 2.76 -18.74 30.55
CA MET A 123 3.75 -19.79 30.84
C MET A 123 5.03 -19.26 31.53
N ASN A 124 5.23 -17.95 31.64
CA ASN A 124 6.46 -17.33 32.15
C ASN A 124 6.38 -16.81 33.60
N ILE A 125 5.28 -17.07 34.32
CA ILE A 125 5.08 -16.60 35.72
C ILE A 125 5.34 -17.72 36.75
N GLY A 126 5.74 -18.92 36.32
CA GLY A 126 5.94 -20.06 37.21
C GLY A 126 7.35 -20.65 37.17
N MET A 127 8.38 -19.90 37.58
CA MET A 127 9.63 -20.43 38.16
C MET A 127 10.62 -19.29 38.47
N HIS A 128 10.54 -18.75 39.67
CA HIS A 128 11.74 -18.40 40.45
C HIS A 128 11.36 -18.42 41.93
N ASP A 129 12.02 -19.33 42.66
CA ASP A 129 11.96 -19.56 44.10
C ASP A 129 12.25 -18.31 44.96
#